data_AF-A0A4Q4TM39-F1
#
_entry.id   AF-A0A4Q4TM39-F1
#
_cell.length_a   1.000
_cell.length_b   1.000
_cell.length_c   1.000
_cell.angle_alpha   90.00
_cell.angle_beta   90.00
_cell.angle_gamma   90.00
#
_symmetry.space_group_name_H-M   'P 1'
#
loop_
_entity.id
_entity.type
_entity.pdbx_description
1 polymer ?
#
loop_
_entity_poly.entity_id
_entity_poly.type
_entity_poly.pdbx_seq_one_letter_code
_entity_poly.pdbx_strand_id
1 'polypeptide(L)'
;MITVRSVAAAAIPLLGSALGYAKPNACSGVCVNTHDPSIIRRDDGTYFRFSTGGRIAVHSAPDITGPWSYEGAALPAGSVIDNPGNQDLWAPEVVKVGNTYYMYYSVSTFGSQVSAIGVATSPSLDMNTWTDLGAIVQSSTGSPFNAIDPSLLNADGQFLLTFGSFWEDIHQVPLADPAAPATETPHQIAFDPVTTEEEGPALFHYGDFYYLFYSKGKCCGYDTDRPTTGGEYKIMVCRSSSPTGGFVDANGMDCSNGGGTVVLESHDNIYGPGGQGVYDDPAHGPILYYHYVDTNIGFADGDKQFGWNNIDFSSGWPVV
;
A
#
# COMPACT_ATOMS: atom_id res chain seq x y z
N MET A 1 -52.46 -7.94 -51.11
CA MET A 1 -52.18 -7.17 -49.88
C MET A 1 -51.22 -7.98 -49.04
N ILE A 2 -49.94 -7.61 -49.02
CA ILE A 2 -48.92 -8.26 -48.20
C ILE A 2 -48.69 -7.33 -47.01
N THR A 3 -49.10 -7.78 -45.82
CA THR A 3 -49.01 -7.01 -44.58
C THR A 3 -47.62 -7.20 -44.00
N VAL A 4 -46.75 -6.22 -44.17
CA VAL A 4 -45.43 -6.19 -43.51
C VAL A 4 -45.66 -5.89 -42.04
N ARG A 5 -45.35 -6.85 -41.17
CA ARG A 5 -45.32 -6.64 -39.71
C ARG A 5 -43.96 -6.08 -39.33
N SER A 6 -43.92 -4.81 -38.99
CA SER A 6 -42.75 -4.13 -38.42
C SER A 6 -42.42 -4.74 -37.06
N VAL A 7 -41.22 -5.33 -36.92
CA VAL A 7 -40.67 -5.74 -35.63
C VAL A 7 -40.02 -4.49 -35.03
N ALA A 8 -40.62 -3.94 -33.97
CA ALA A 8 -39.99 -2.89 -33.20
C ALA A 8 -38.86 -3.51 -32.37
N ALA A 9 -37.61 -3.16 -32.70
CA ALA A 9 -36.47 -3.47 -31.86
C ALA A 9 -36.57 -2.65 -30.57
N ALA A 10 -36.83 -3.32 -29.45
CA ALA A 10 -36.73 -2.70 -28.14
C ALA A 10 -35.24 -2.46 -27.84
N ALA A 11 -34.81 -1.21 -27.88
CA ALA A 11 -33.52 -0.81 -27.36
C ALA A 11 -33.55 -0.99 -25.83
N ILE A 12 -32.80 -1.97 -25.33
CA ILE A 12 -32.53 -2.10 -23.89
C ILE A 12 -31.56 -0.96 -23.54
N PRO A 13 -31.91 -0.04 -22.62
CA PRO A 13 -30.96 0.93 -22.16
C PRO A 13 -29.88 0.17 -21.38
N LEU A 14 -28.64 0.23 -21.86
CA LEU A 14 -27.47 -0.03 -21.01
C LEU A 14 -27.50 1.04 -19.92
N LEU A 15 -28.03 0.68 -18.75
CA LEU A 15 -27.78 1.41 -17.53
C LEU A 15 -26.28 1.27 -17.25
N GLY A 16 -25.50 2.25 -17.72
CA GLY A 16 -24.17 2.47 -17.20
C GLY A 16 -24.34 2.83 -15.73
N SER A 17 -24.07 1.87 -14.85
CA SER A 17 -23.83 2.16 -13.44
C SER A 17 -22.66 3.13 -13.39
N ALA A 18 -22.96 4.39 -13.08
CA ALA A 18 -21.94 5.32 -12.61
C ALA A 18 -21.44 4.75 -11.28
N LEU A 19 -20.40 3.91 -11.34
CA LEU A 19 -19.69 3.40 -10.18
C LEU A 19 -18.93 4.60 -9.60
N GLY A 20 -19.53 5.31 -8.65
CA GLY A 20 -18.79 6.24 -7.81
C GLY A 20 -17.92 5.44 -6.84
N TYR A 21 -16.75 5.98 -6.49
CA TYR A 21 -15.89 5.38 -5.47
C TYR A 21 -16.59 5.36 -4.10
N ALA A 22 -16.40 4.28 -3.34
CA ALA A 22 -16.90 4.23 -1.98
C ALA A 22 -16.12 5.17 -1.05
N LYS A 23 -16.85 5.79 -0.12
CA LYS A 23 -16.24 6.48 1.01
C LYS A 23 -15.54 5.46 1.92
N PRO A 24 -14.48 5.87 2.66
CA PRO A 24 -13.89 5.02 3.67
C PRO A 24 -14.94 4.53 4.66
N ASN A 25 -14.83 3.27 5.08
CA ASN A 25 -15.61 2.73 6.18
C ASN A 25 -15.32 3.48 7.48
N ALA A 26 -16.18 3.28 8.48
CA ALA A 26 -16.08 3.99 9.75
C ALA A 26 -14.71 3.78 10.43
N CYS A 27 -14.18 4.85 10.99
CA CYS A 27 -13.02 4.85 11.88
C CYS A 27 -13.34 5.71 13.11
N SER A 28 -12.99 5.23 14.30
CA SER A 28 -13.17 5.93 15.56
C SER A 28 -11.91 5.86 16.43
N GLY A 29 -11.78 6.77 17.40
CA GLY A 29 -10.56 6.93 18.20
C GLY A 29 -9.50 7.76 17.45
N VAL A 30 -8.24 7.34 17.52
CA VAL A 30 -7.10 8.04 16.89
C VAL A 30 -6.92 7.60 15.43
N CYS A 31 -7.78 8.13 14.55
CA CYS A 31 -7.72 7.90 13.10
C CYS A 31 -6.85 8.93 12.37
N VAL A 32 -6.60 10.08 13.00
CA VAL A 32 -5.81 11.18 12.44
C VAL A 32 -4.30 10.88 12.49
N ASN A 33 -3.48 11.73 11.87
CA ASN A 33 -2.03 11.60 11.82
C ASN A 33 -1.59 10.20 11.37
N THR A 34 -2.29 9.67 10.36
CA THR A 34 -1.97 8.37 9.74
C THR A 34 -1.37 8.61 8.37
N HIS A 35 -0.17 8.09 8.16
CA HIS A 35 0.53 8.10 6.90
C HIS A 35 1.15 6.71 6.69
N ASP A 36 1.03 6.16 5.48
CA ASP A 36 1.43 4.80 5.08
C ASP A 36 1.10 3.74 6.16
N PRO A 37 -0.19 3.52 6.46
CA PRO A 37 -0.56 2.56 7.48
C PRO A 37 -0.21 1.13 7.05
N SER A 38 0.08 0.26 8.01
CA SER A 38 -0.02 -1.20 7.88
C SER A 38 -0.91 -1.75 8.99
N ILE A 39 -1.78 -2.69 8.63
CA ILE A 39 -2.75 -3.30 9.55
C ILE A 39 -2.45 -4.79 9.69
N ILE A 40 -2.55 -5.29 10.92
CA ILE A 40 -2.56 -6.73 11.19
C ILE A 40 -3.48 -7.04 12.37
N ARG A 41 -4.16 -8.19 12.30
CA ARG A 41 -4.99 -8.70 13.40
C ARG A 41 -4.27 -9.83 14.11
N ARG A 42 -4.13 -9.71 15.43
CA ARG A 42 -3.58 -10.77 16.29
C ARG A 42 -4.60 -11.89 16.49
N ASP A 43 -4.13 -13.08 16.87
CA ASP A 43 -4.97 -14.27 17.03
C ASP A 43 -6.07 -14.10 18.10
N ASP A 44 -5.86 -13.22 19.09
CA ASP A 44 -6.87 -12.85 20.10
C ASP A 44 -7.94 -11.87 19.59
N GLY A 45 -7.79 -11.42 18.35
CA GLY A 45 -8.68 -10.51 17.65
C GLY A 45 -8.37 -9.03 17.78
N THR A 46 -7.31 -8.67 18.49
CA THR A 46 -6.86 -7.28 18.59
C THR A 46 -6.27 -6.83 17.25
N TYR A 47 -6.70 -5.67 16.75
CA TYR A 47 -6.12 -5.02 15.59
C TYR A 47 -4.96 -4.13 16.01
N PHE A 48 -3.93 -4.11 15.18
CA PHE A 48 -2.79 -3.20 15.28
C PHE A 48 -2.64 -2.41 13.99
N ARG A 49 -2.37 -1.10 14.12
CA ARG A 49 -2.00 -0.20 13.02
C ARG A 49 -0.61 0.35 13.28
N PHE A 50 0.27 0.20 12.30
CA PHE A 50 1.60 0.78 12.25
C PHE A 50 1.58 1.91 11.23
N SER A 51 2.28 3.01 11.45
CA SER A 51 2.27 4.15 10.51
C SER A 51 3.60 4.87 10.50
N THR A 52 3.88 5.56 9.38
CA THR A 52 5.01 6.47 9.21
C THR A 52 5.10 7.47 10.36
N GLY A 53 6.34 7.78 10.74
CA GLY A 53 6.65 8.82 11.70
C GLY A 53 6.98 8.30 13.10
N GLY A 54 7.74 9.08 13.86
CA GLY A 54 7.90 8.86 15.31
C GLY A 54 8.50 7.50 15.69
N ARG A 55 9.37 6.96 14.84
CA ARG A 55 9.98 5.61 14.96
C ARG A 55 8.97 4.46 14.86
N ILE A 56 8.03 4.62 13.92
CA ILE A 56 6.85 3.80 13.66
C ILE A 56 5.82 3.90 14.79
N ALA A 57 4.81 4.74 14.57
CA ALA A 57 3.69 4.89 15.50
C ALA A 57 2.80 3.63 15.49
N VAL A 58 2.50 3.11 16.68
CA VAL A 58 1.66 1.93 16.89
C VAL A 58 0.34 2.33 17.53
N HIS A 59 -0.75 1.83 16.97
CA HIS A 59 -2.08 1.94 17.54
C HIS A 59 -2.71 0.56 17.67
N SER A 60 -3.59 0.38 18.65
CA SER A 60 -4.38 -0.84 18.84
C SER A 60 -5.87 -0.54 18.85
N ALA A 61 -6.68 -1.52 18.46
CA ALA A 61 -8.14 -1.43 18.51
C ALA A 61 -8.79 -2.81 18.70
N PRO A 62 -10.00 -2.89 19.27
CA PRO A 62 -10.75 -4.14 19.35
C PRO A 62 -11.36 -4.56 17.99
N ASP A 63 -11.46 -3.62 17.05
CA ASP A 63 -12.06 -3.79 15.72
C ASP A 63 -11.38 -2.81 14.75
N ILE A 64 -11.38 -3.08 13.46
CA ILE A 64 -10.81 -2.17 12.45
C ILE A 64 -11.50 -0.80 12.43
N THR A 65 -12.79 -0.75 12.82
CA THR A 65 -13.53 0.50 13.01
C THR A 65 -13.09 1.30 14.24
N GLY A 66 -12.28 0.71 15.11
CA GLY A 66 -11.80 1.31 16.35
C GLY A 66 -12.63 0.89 17.59
N PRO A 67 -12.57 1.68 18.68
CA PRO A 67 -11.77 2.90 18.80
C PRO A 67 -10.27 2.59 18.81
N TRP A 68 -9.52 3.26 17.94
CA TRP A 68 -8.06 3.19 17.89
C TRP A 68 -7.43 3.96 19.05
N SER A 69 -6.49 3.34 19.75
CA SER A 69 -5.70 3.89 20.85
C SER A 69 -4.22 3.94 20.45
N TYR A 70 -3.50 5.01 20.80
CA TYR A 70 -2.06 5.11 20.58
C TYR A 70 -1.29 4.35 21.66
N GLU A 71 -0.39 3.45 21.25
CA GLU A 71 0.36 2.57 22.15
C GLU A 71 1.84 2.99 22.31
N GLY A 72 2.36 3.80 21.40
CA GLY A 72 3.75 4.26 21.40
C GLY A 72 4.46 4.00 20.08
N ALA A 73 5.80 3.95 20.13
CA ALA A 73 6.64 3.68 18.97
C ALA A 73 7.15 2.23 18.98
N ALA A 74 7.12 1.55 17.83
CA ALA A 74 7.60 0.17 17.73
C ALA A 74 9.12 0.06 18.02
N LEU A 75 9.90 1.03 17.52
CA LEU A 75 11.35 1.12 17.72
C LEU A 75 11.70 2.39 18.50
N PRO A 76 11.45 2.48 19.81
CA PRO A 76 11.56 3.74 20.56
C PRO A 76 12.98 4.34 20.61
N ALA A 77 14.03 3.54 20.36
CA ALA A 77 15.41 4.00 20.24
C ALA A 77 15.78 4.52 18.82
N GLY A 78 14.88 4.36 17.86
CA GLY A 78 15.15 4.50 16.43
C GLY A 78 15.73 3.22 15.84
N SER A 79 15.97 3.25 14.52
CA SER A 79 16.57 2.14 13.80
C SER A 79 18.07 2.02 14.10
N VAL A 80 18.59 0.79 14.12
CA VAL A 80 20.04 0.50 14.21
C VAL A 80 20.77 0.77 12.90
N ILE A 81 20.06 1.04 11.81
CA ILE A 81 20.62 1.39 10.50
C ILE A 81 21.23 2.79 10.57
N ASP A 82 22.48 2.93 10.14
CA ASP A 82 23.22 4.19 10.10
C ASP A 82 22.95 4.98 8.81
N ASN A 83 21.68 5.25 8.54
CA ASN A 83 21.25 6.13 7.44
C ASN A 83 20.57 7.40 8.00
N PRO A 84 20.66 8.54 7.30
CA PRO A 84 19.82 9.70 7.57
C PRO A 84 18.34 9.28 7.62
N GLY A 85 17.61 9.76 8.64
CA GLY A 85 16.22 9.38 8.88
C GLY A 85 16.00 8.24 9.87
N ASN A 86 17.06 7.68 10.50
CA ASN A 86 16.91 6.55 11.44
C ASN A 86 16.11 6.85 12.73
N GLN A 87 15.67 8.09 12.94
CA GLN A 87 14.78 8.49 14.03
C GLN A 87 13.35 8.78 13.58
N ASP A 88 13.09 8.77 12.27
CA ASP A 88 11.79 9.03 11.66
C ASP A 88 11.57 8.03 10.52
N LEU A 89 11.01 6.88 10.88
CA LEU A 89 10.90 5.71 10.01
C LEU A 89 9.58 5.74 9.23
N TRP A 90 9.59 5.23 8.00
CA TRP A 90 8.45 5.36 7.08
C TRP A 90 7.94 4.01 6.56
N ALA A 91 6.70 4.04 6.08
CA ALA A 91 6.00 2.98 5.35
C ALA A 91 6.24 1.58 5.94
N PRO A 92 5.82 1.35 7.20
CA PRO A 92 5.94 0.02 7.78
C PRO A 92 5.04 -0.97 7.06
N GLU A 93 5.49 -2.22 6.92
CA GLU A 93 4.61 -3.36 6.64
C GLU A 93 4.81 -4.43 7.71
N VAL A 94 3.72 -4.86 8.34
CA VAL A 94 3.75 -5.93 9.34
C VAL A 94 3.05 -7.18 8.85
N VAL A 95 3.80 -8.29 8.78
CA VAL A 95 3.31 -9.61 8.39
C VAL A 95 3.66 -10.65 9.45
N LYS A 96 2.89 -11.74 9.51
CA LYS A 96 3.19 -12.89 10.39
C LYS A 96 3.67 -14.06 9.53
N VAL A 97 4.87 -14.57 9.80
CA VAL A 97 5.40 -15.79 9.19
C VAL A 97 5.65 -16.82 10.28
N GLY A 98 4.90 -17.91 10.25
CA GLY A 98 4.88 -18.88 11.34
C GLY A 98 4.41 -18.23 12.65
N ASN A 99 5.29 -18.22 13.65
CA ASN A 99 5.00 -17.65 14.98
C ASN A 99 5.65 -16.28 15.22
N THR A 100 6.27 -15.69 14.19
CA THR A 100 7.01 -14.44 14.31
C THR A 100 6.33 -13.36 13.47
N TYR A 101 6.19 -12.18 14.05
CA TYR A 101 5.81 -10.96 13.34
C TYR A 101 7.06 -10.28 12.82
N TYR A 102 7.03 -9.88 11.56
CA TYR A 102 8.09 -9.14 10.88
C TYR A 102 7.52 -7.78 10.52
N MET A 103 8.21 -6.72 10.94
CA MET A 103 7.92 -5.34 10.56
C MET A 103 9.05 -4.85 9.65
N TYR A 104 8.77 -4.71 8.37
CA TYR A 104 9.64 -4.01 7.44
C TYR A 104 9.40 -2.51 7.58
N TYR A 105 10.42 -1.69 7.36
CA TYR A 105 10.32 -0.24 7.46
C TYR A 105 11.42 0.44 6.65
N SER A 106 11.21 1.72 6.35
CA SER A 106 12.12 2.53 5.55
C SER A 106 12.95 3.50 6.40
N VAL A 107 14.22 3.67 6.05
CA VAL A 107 15.13 4.70 6.58
C VAL A 107 15.61 5.56 5.43
N SER A 108 15.15 6.81 5.35
CA SER A 108 15.41 7.70 4.23
C SER A 108 15.23 9.19 4.59
N THR A 109 15.45 10.05 3.62
CA THR A 109 15.14 11.49 3.65
C THR A 109 14.52 11.92 2.32
N PHE A 110 13.61 12.90 2.34
CA PHE A 110 12.83 13.28 1.16
C PHE A 110 13.71 13.59 -0.06
N GLY A 111 13.36 13.03 -1.22
CA GLY A 111 14.06 13.26 -2.49
C GLY A 111 15.45 12.62 -2.59
N SER A 112 15.79 11.66 -1.72
CA SER A 112 17.06 10.93 -1.73
C SER A 112 16.89 9.47 -2.12
N GLN A 113 17.92 8.89 -2.76
CA GLN A 113 18.07 7.44 -2.94
C GLN A 113 18.96 6.80 -1.88
N VAL A 114 19.57 7.57 -0.98
CA VAL A 114 20.39 7.02 0.10
C VAL A 114 19.44 6.51 1.16
N SER A 115 19.02 5.26 0.99
CA SER A 115 17.86 4.70 1.66
C SER A 115 18.08 3.22 1.97
N ALA A 116 17.36 2.73 2.96
CA ALA A 116 17.43 1.34 3.37
C ALA A 116 16.07 0.84 3.84
N ILE A 117 15.77 -0.41 3.49
CA ILE A 117 14.69 -1.18 4.10
C ILE A 117 15.30 -2.00 5.22
N GLY A 118 14.81 -1.78 6.43
CA GLY A 118 15.11 -2.57 7.62
C GLY A 118 14.02 -3.58 7.93
N VAL A 119 14.34 -4.52 8.82
CA VAL A 119 13.37 -5.46 9.38
C VAL A 119 13.53 -5.58 10.89
N ALA A 120 12.42 -5.52 11.60
CA ALA A 120 12.33 -5.82 13.03
C ALA A 120 11.40 -7.01 13.26
N THR A 121 11.63 -7.75 14.33
CA THR A 121 10.81 -8.93 14.68
C THR A 121 10.17 -8.81 16.04
N SER A 122 8.98 -9.36 16.21
CA SER A 122 8.29 -9.48 17.49
C SER A 122 7.59 -10.85 17.61
N PRO A 123 7.55 -11.46 18.80
CA PRO A 123 6.75 -12.66 19.05
C PRO A 123 5.25 -12.38 19.29
N SER A 124 4.83 -11.13 19.57
CA SER A 124 3.47 -10.87 20.07
C SER A 124 2.81 -9.57 19.63
N LEU A 125 3.50 -8.72 18.86
CA LEU A 125 3.14 -7.32 18.53
C LEU A 125 3.13 -6.35 19.72
N ASP A 126 3.31 -6.83 20.95
CA ASP A 126 3.28 -5.97 22.13
C ASP A 126 4.44 -4.97 22.12
N MET A 127 4.19 -3.78 22.69
CA MET A 127 5.23 -2.76 22.84
C MET A 127 6.46 -3.30 23.58
N ASN A 128 7.64 -2.87 23.15
CA ASN A 128 8.95 -3.29 23.69
C ASN A 128 9.33 -4.77 23.43
N THR A 129 8.61 -5.48 22.56
CA THR A 129 9.00 -6.83 22.12
C THR A 129 9.70 -6.85 20.76
N TRP A 130 9.76 -5.71 20.08
CA TRP A 130 10.41 -5.54 18.79
C TRP A 130 11.94 -5.58 18.92
N THR A 131 12.57 -6.42 18.10
CA THR A 131 14.03 -6.49 17.92
C THR A 131 14.38 -6.08 16.51
N ASP A 132 15.08 -4.96 16.37
CA ASP A 132 15.60 -4.47 15.09
C ASP A 132 16.78 -5.33 14.62
N LEU A 133 16.73 -5.83 13.38
CA LEU A 133 17.73 -6.69 12.77
C LEU A 133 18.59 -5.96 11.72
N GLY A 134 18.35 -4.67 11.49
CA GLY A 134 19.08 -3.85 10.54
C GLY A 134 18.59 -3.98 9.10
N ALA A 135 19.44 -3.52 8.17
CA ALA A 135 19.09 -3.38 6.76
C ALA A 135 19.11 -4.70 6.00
N ILE A 136 18.12 -4.92 5.13
CA ILE A 136 18.04 -6.07 4.22
C ILE A 136 18.13 -5.68 2.75
N VAL A 137 17.76 -4.45 2.39
CA VAL A 137 17.92 -3.85 1.05
C VAL A 137 18.39 -2.41 1.23
N GLN A 138 19.30 -1.95 0.38
CA GLN A 138 19.83 -0.59 0.41
C GLN A 138 19.95 -0.04 -1.00
N SER A 139 19.76 1.27 -1.13
CA SER A 139 20.03 2.03 -2.34
C SER A 139 20.99 3.19 -2.04
N SER A 140 21.67 3.65 -3.09
CA SER A 140 22.51 4.85 -3.07
C SER A 140 22.21 5.72 -4.29
N THR A 141 22.71 6.96 -4.31
CA THR A 141 22.65 7.82 -5.49
C THR A 141 23.12 7.08 -6.75
N GLY A 142 22.30 7.08 -7.79
CA GLY A 142 22.56 6.39 -9.06
C GLY A 142 22.07 4.94 -9.11
N SER A 143 21.42 4.44 -8.06
CA SER A 143 20.67 3.17 -8.15
C SER A 143 19.48 3.34 -9.11
N PRO A 144 18.99 2.28 -9.75
CA PRO A 144 17.76 2.36 -10.54
C PRO A 144 16.52 2.60 -9.65
N PHE A 145 16.54 2.12 -8.41
CA PHE A 145 15.42 2.20 -7.47
C PHE A 145 15.75 3.04 -6.23
N ASN A 146 14.69 3.33 -5.46
CA ASN A 146 14.77 3.78 -4.09
C ASN A 146 14.38 2.66 -3.11
N ALA A 147 15.23 2.33 -2.14
CA ALA A 147 14.98 1.26 -1.18
C ALA A 147 14.11 1.76 -0.02
N ILE A 148 12.83 2.00 -0.31
CA ILE A 148 11.75 2.33 0.63
C ILE A 148 10.45 1.60 0.24
N ASP A 149 9.43 1.71 1.09
CA ASP A 149 8.08 1.19 0.88
C ASP A 149 8.01 -0.33 0.68
N PRO A 150 8.47 -1.13 1.66
CA PRO A 150 8.49 -2.58 1.55
C PRO A 150 7.10 -3.22 1.57
N SER A 151 6.93 -4.27 0.76
CA SER A 151 5.85 -5.24 0.86
C SER A 151 6.33 -6.67 0.63
N LEU A 152 6.06 -7.57 1.58
CA LEU A 152 6.47 -8.97 1.56
C LEU A 152 5.29 -9.89 1.24
N LEU A 153 5.41 -10.63 0.14
CA LEU A 153 4.56 -11.78 -0.14
C LEU A 153 5.31 -13.10 0.12
N ASN A 154 4.64 -14.04 0.79
CA ASN A 154 5.04 -15.45 0.79
C ASN A 154 4.25 -16.20 -0.29
N ALA A 155 4.87 -16.40 -1.47
CA ALA A 155 4.29 -17.17 -2.56
C ALA A 155 4.76 -18.63 -2.46
N ASP A 156 3.98 -19.46 -1.76
CA ASP A 156 4.23 -20.90 -1.61
C ASP A 156 5.64 -21.27 -1.10
N GLY A 157 6.16 -20.50 -0.14
CA GLY A 157 7.48 -20.67 0.46
C GLY A 157 8.58 -19.81 -0.18
N GLN A 158 8.27 -19.08 -1.26
CA GLN A 158 9.15 -18.08 -1.82
C GLN A 158 8.79 -16.70 -1.23
N PHE A 159 9.73 -16.12 -0.48
CA PHE A 159 9.58 -14.75 0.03
C PHE A 159 9.99 -13.75 -1.04
N LEU A 160 9.07 -12.86 -1.39
CA LEU A 160 9.26 -11.82 -2.40
C LEU A 160 9.08 -10.47 -1.73
N LEU A 161 10.17 -9.70 -1.62
CA LEU A 161 10.11 -8.33 -1.14
C LEU A 161 9.95 -7.41 -2.36
N THR A 162 8.78 -6.77 -2.46
CA THR A 162 8.46 -5.74 -3.44
C THR A 162 8.60 -4.39 -2.78
N PHE A 163 9.19 -3.41 -3.45
CA PHE A 163 9.46 -2.10 -2.87
C PHE A 163 9.69 -1.07 -3.97
N GLY A 164 9.77 0.21 -3.62
CA GLY A 164 10.13 1.26 -4.58
C GLY A 164 9.28 2.51 -4.48
N SER A 165 9.87 3.62 -4.93
CA SER A 165 9.26 4.94 -4.97
C SER A 165 10.06 5.80 -5.95
N PHE A 166 9.44 6.23 -7.05
CA PHE A 166 10.06 7.03 -8.12
C PHE A 166 11.28 6.35 -8.77
N TRP A 167 12.06 7.11 -9.57
CA TRP A 167 13.18 6.62 -10.39
C TRP A 167 12.72 5.57 -11.40
N GLU A 168 13.13 4.31 -11.26
CA GLU A 168 12.61 3.20 -12.05
C GLU A 168 11.43 2.52 -11.33
N ASP A 169 10.72 3.25 -10.47
CA ASP A 169 9.49 2.86 -9.79
C ASP A 169 9.63 1.55 -8.99
N ILE A 170 8.79 0.54 -9.26
CA ILE A 170 8.58 -0.61 -8.38
C ILE A 170 9.49 -1.77 -8.76
N HIS A 171 10.23 -2.27 -7.77
CA HIS A 171 11.16 -3.37 -7.87
C HIS A 171 10.79 -4.53 -6.96
N GLN A 172 11.32 -5.71 -7.26
CA GLN A 172 11.16 -6.90 -6.46
C GLN A 172 12.48 -7.66 -6.33
N VAL A 173 12.69 -8.29 -5.18
CA VAL A 173 13.82 -9.19 -4.95
C VAL A 173 13.39 -10.38 -4.09
N PRO A 174 13.80 -11.62 -4.43
CA PRO A 174 13.56 -12.77 -3.57
C PRO A 174 14.44 -12.71 -2.33
N LEU A 175 13.89 -13.17 -1.20
CA LEU A 175 14.62 -13.35 0.06
C LEU A 175 14.72 -14.84 0.39
N ALA A 176 15.87 -15.25 0.94
CA ALA A 176 16.07 -16.62 1.41
C ALA A 176 15.24 -16.97 2.66
N ASP A 177 14.93 -15.96 3.47
CA ASP A 177 14.10 -15.98 4.69
C ASP A 177 13.57 -14.56 4.90
N PRO A 178 12.43 -14.33 5.61
CA PRO A 178 11.85 -12.99 5.73
C PRO A 178 12.81 -11.93 6.29
N ALA A 179 13.77 -12.31 7.14
CA ALA A 179 14.75 -11.37 7.69
C ALA A 179 16.13 -11.40 7.01
N ALA A 180 16.32 -12.21 5.97
CA ALA A 180 17.60 -12.32 5.30
C ALA A 180 17.88 -11.08 4.43
N PRO A 181 19.11 -10.55 4.43
CA PRO A 181 19.53 -9.57 3.43
C PRO A 181 19.37 -10.12 2.02
N ALA A 182 18.91 -9.28 1.09
CA ALA A 182 18.81 -9.65 -0.31
C ALA A 182 20.20 -9.92 -0.89
N THR A 183 20.35 -11.05 -1.59
CA THR A 183 21.60 -11.43 -2.27
C THR A 183 21.53 -11.29 -3.78
N GLU A 184 20.32 -11.15 -4.32
CA GLU A 184 20.07 -10.97 -5.75
C GLU A 184 19.88 -9.49 -6.08
N THR A 185 20.01 -9.14 -7.36
CA THR A 185 19.73 -7.79 -7.84
C THR A 185 18.22 -7.61 -7.97
N PRO A 186 17.62 -6.58 -7.35
CA PRO A 186 16.20 -6.29 -7.55
C PRO A 186 15.88 -6.03 -9.02
N HIS A 187 14.76 -6.56 -9.50
CA HIS A 187 14.28 -6.32 -10.87
C HIS A 187 12.99 -5.50 -10.86
N GLN A 188 12.84 -4.64 -11.85
CA GLN A 188 11.65 -3.80 -12.03
C GLN A 188 10.43 -4.64 -12.41
N ILE A 189 9.28 -4.36 -11.80
CA ILE A 189 8.00 -5.06 -12.05
C ILE A 189 6.84 -4.13 -12.41
N ALA A 190 6.95 -2.83 -12.15
CA ALA A 190 6.05 -1.79 -12.65
C ALA A 190 6.84 -0.49 -12.86
N PHE A 191 6.45 0.27 -13.89
CA PHE A 191 7.13 1.47 -14.33
C PHE A 191 6.24 2.34 -15.20
N ASP A 192 6.14 3.61 -14.87
CA ASP A 192 5.61 4.64 -15.74
C ASP A 192 6.76 5.42 -16.43
N PRO A 193 7.04 5.16 -17.71
CA PRO A 193 8.11 5.85 -18.44
C PRO A 193 7.83 7.35 -18.67
N VAL A 194 6.63 7.84 -18.35
CA VAL A 194 6.23 9.25 -18.54
C VAL A 194 6.47 10.06 -17.27
N THR A 195 5.95 9.60 -16.14
CA THR A 195 5.96 10.38 -14.89
C THR A 195 6.97 9.89 -13.87
N THR A 196 7.24 8.57 -13.81
CA THR A 196 8.07 7.96 -12.75
C THR A 196 7.61 8.35 -11.34
N GLU A 197 6.29 8.36 -11.13
CA GLU A 197 5.63 8.77 -9.88
C GLU A 197 4.87 7.60 -9.26
N GLU A 198 5.43 6.38 -9.31
CA GLU A 198 4.83 5.18 -8.69
C GLU A 198 5.60 4.78 -7.43
N GLU A 199 4.88 4.47 -6.34
CA GLU A 199 5.45 4.13 -5.04
C GLU A 199 4.50 3.30 -4.17
N GLY A 200 4.90 2.93 -2.95
CA GLY A 200 4.02 2.27 -1.99
C GLY A 200 3.41 0.95 -2.49
N PRO A 201 4.19 -0.03 -2.98
CA PRO A 201 3.62 -1.26 -3.51
C PRO A 201 3.01 -2.14 -2.41
N ALA A 202 1.98 -2.89 -2.76
CA ALA A 202 1.42 -3.98 -1.96
C ALA A 202 1.09 -5.17 -2.86
N LEU A 203 1.81 -6.28 -2.67
CA LEU A 203 1.61 -7.48 -3.48
C LEU A 203 0.69 -8.47 -2.76
N PHE A 204 -0.44 -8.80 -3.39
CA PHE A 204 -1.50 -9.59 -2.77
C PHE A 204 -1.92 -10.76 -3.66
N HIS A 205 -1.99 -11.97 -3.11
CA HIS A 205 -2.48 -13.15 -3.83
C HIS A 205 -3.96 -13.38 -3.54
N TYR A 206 -4.80 -13.47 -4.57
CA TYR A 206 -6.22 -13.74 -4.43
C TYR A 206 -6.77 -14.53 -5.62
N GLY A 207 -7.42 -15.66 -5.33
CA GLY A 207 -7.90 -16.58 -6.36
C GLY A 207 -6.74 -17.12 -7.20
N ASP A 208 -6.81 -16.91 -8.52
CA ASP A 208 -5.81 -17.39 -9.48
C ASP A 208 -4.76 -16.32 -9.85
N PHE A 209 -4.77 -15.16 -9.20
CA PHE A 209 -3.94 -14.01 -9.57
C PHE A 209 -3.17 -13.41 -8.40
N TYR A 210 -2.04 -12.81 -8.75
CA TYR A 210 -1.30 -11.88 -7.92
C TYR A 210 -1.64 -10.47 -8.37
N TYR A 211 -2.01 -9.61 -7.42
CA TYR A 211 -2.36 -8.21 -7.63
C TYR A 211 -1.26 -7.34 -7.04
N LEU A 212 -0.65 -6.52 -7.89
CA LEU A 212 0.28 -5.48 -7.50
C LEU A 212 -0.49 -4.18 -7.37
N PHE A 213 -0.83 -3.80 -6.14
CA PHE A 213 -1.32 -2.47 -5.85
C PHE A 213 -0.13 -1.53 -5.67
N TYR A 214 -0.27 -0.28 -6.05
CA TYR A 214 0.72 0.78 -5.83
C TYR A 214 0.01 2.13 -5.86
N SER A 215 0.64 3.13 -5.27
CA SER A 215 0.17 4.50 -5.39
C SER A 215 0.85 5.20 -6.56
N LYS A 216 0.13 6.13 -7.21
CA LYS A 216 0.63 6.95 -8.29
C LYS A 216 0.31 8.43 -8.07
N GLY A 217 1.24 9.31 -8.44
CA GLY A 217 1.10 10.76 -8.38
C GLY A 217 1.64 11.35 -7.08
N LYS A 218 1.30 12.60 -6.78
CA LYS A 218 1.90 13.32 -5.65
C LYS A 218 1.15 13.05 -4.35
N CYS A 219 1.78 12.45 -3.33
CA CYS A 219 1.22 12.19 -2.00
C CYS A 219 1.19 13.38 -1.04
N CYS A 220 2.19 14.25 -1.15
CA CYS A 220 2.69 14.95 0.04
C CYS A 220 2.85 16.46 -0.17
N GLY A 221 2.80 17.19 0.94
CA GLY A 221 2.91 18.66 0.96
C GLY A 221 1.66 19.38 0.44
N TYR A 222 0.47 18.80 0.58
CA TYR A 222 -0.77 19.38 0.06
C TYR A 222 -1.20 20.70 0.74
N ASP A 223 -0.67 21.03 1.89
CA ASP A 223 -0.89 22.32 2.54
C ASP A 223 -0.10 23.46 1.87
N THR A 224 0.97 23.12 1.14
CA THR A 224 1.93 24.09 0.59
C THR A 224 2.08 24.02 -0.94
N ASP A 225 1.93 22.85 -1.55
CA ASP A 225 2.21 22.59 -2.95
C ASP A 225 1.31 21.48 -3.52
N ARG A 226 0.02 21.78 -3.74
CA ARG A 226 -0.93 20.82 -4.33
C ARG A 226 -0.69 20.63 -5.82
N PRO A 227 -0.81 19.39 -6.33
CA PRO A 227 -0.79 19.16 -7.76
C PRO A 227 -2.04 19.76 -8.43
N THR A 228 -2.00 19.88 -9.75
CA THR A 228 -3.22 20.12 -10.52
C THR A 228 -4.12 18.89 -10.46
N THR A 229 -5.44 19.10 -10.56
CA THR A 229 -6.44 18.01 -10.56
C THR A 229 -6.07 16.87 -11.50
N GLY A 230 -6.09 15.65 -10.98
CA GLY A 230 -5.67 14.41 -11.62
C GLY A 230 -4.24 13.97 -11.30
N GLY A 231 -3.40 14.88 -10.77
CA GLY A 231 -2.02 14.61 -10.34
C GLY A 231 -1.90 14.29 -8.85
N GLU A 232 -3.02 14.29 -8.11
CA GLU A 232 -3.07 13.77 -6.76
C GLU A 232 -2.74 12.28 -6.70
N TYR A 233 -2.38 11.85 -5.50
CA TYR A 233 -2.21 10.46 -5.16
C TYR A 233 -3.49 9.67 -5.44
N LYS A 234 -3.30 8.46 -5.96
CA LYS A 234 -4.37 7.50 -6.23
C LYS A 234 -3.80 6.09 -6.18
N ILE A 235 -4.66 5.14 -5.86
CA ILE A 235 -4.34 3.73 -5.78
C ILE A 235 -4.60 3.10 -7.15
N MET A 236 -3.54 2.49 -7.68
CA MET A 236 -3.53 1.75 -8.93
C MET A 236 -3.40 0.25 -8.64
N VAL A 237 -3.77 -0.57 -9.62
CA VAL A 237 -3.55 -2.02 -9.58
C VAL A 237 -3.21 -2.59 -10.94
N CYS A 238 -2.36 -3.60 -10.90
CA CYS A 238 -2.11 -4.55 -11.99
C CYS A 238 -2.22 -5.97 -11.48
N ARG A 239 -2.39 -6.95 -12.37
CA ARG A 239 -2.39 -8.37 -11.98
C ARG A 239 -1.58 -9.24 -12.92
N SER A 240 -1.13 -10.37 -12.39
CA SER A 240 -0.43 -11.43 -13.14
C SER A 240 -0.83 -12.80 -12.59
N SER A 241 -0.69 -13.85 -13.39
CA SER A 241 -0.74 -15.24 -12.91
C SER A 241 0.57 -15.70 -12.29
N SER A 242 1.61 -14.87 -12.31
CA SER A 242 2.92 -15.09 -11.68
C SER A 242 3.19 -14.00 -10.65
N PRO A 243 3.77 -14.30 -9.48
CA PRO A 243 4.07 -13.27 -8.48
C PRO A 243 5.27 -12.39 -8.84
N THR A 244 6.05 -12.78 -9.85
CA THR A 244 7.36 -12.18 -10.16
C THR A 244 7.39 -11.22 -11.34
N GLY A 245 6.28 -11.09 -12.08
CA GLY A 245 6.23 -10.22 -13.26
C GLY A 245 5.09 -10.55 -14.21
N GLY A 246 5.07 -9.86 -15.36
CA GLY A 246 3.98 -9.96 -16.34
C GLY A 246 2.68 -9.31 -15.86
N PHE A 247 2.79 -8.31 -14.99
CA PHE A 247 1.66 -7.56 -14.48
C PHE A 247 1.05 -6.70 -15.59
N VAL A 248 -0.25 -6.85 -15.80
CA VAL A 248 -1.02 -6.04 -16.75
C VAL A 248 -2.20 -5.39 -16.06
N ASP A 249 -2.76 -4.35 -16.68
CA ASP A 249 -3.98 -3.68 -16.23
C ASP A 249 -5.26 -4.32 -16.82
N ALA A 250 -6.44 -3.74 -16.52
CA ALA A 250 -7.74 -4.21 -16.98
C ALA A 250 -7.92 -4.20 -18.50
N ASN A 251 -7.13 -3.39 -19.20
CA ASN A 251 -7.12 -3.32 -20.66
C ASN A 251 -6.00 -4.21 -21.27
N GLY A 252 -5.23 -4.90 -20.44
CA GLY A 252 -4.11 -5.75 -20.86
C GLY A 252 -2.83 -4.99 -21.17
N MET A 253 -2.70 -3.74 -20.73
CA MET A 253 -1.47 -2.96 -20.90
C MET A 253 -0.43 -3.39 -19.88
N ASP A 254 0.82 -3.54 -20.33
CA ASP A 254 1.97 -3.91 -19.49
C ASP A 254 2.28 -2.80 -18.47
N CYS A 255 2.30 -3.17 -17.19
CA CYS A 255 2.53 -2.22 -16.11
C CYS A 255 4.00 -1.85 -15.94
N SER A 256 4.93 -2.56 -16.60
CA SER A 256 6.32 -2.09 -16.77
C SER A 256 6.47 -1.03 -17.88
N ASN A 257 5.36 -0.62 -18.50
CA ASN A 257 5.34 0.37 -19.57
C ASN A 257 4.10 1.27 -19.49
N GLY A 258 3.75 1.73 -18.29
CA GLY A 258 2.70 2.72 -18.03
C GLY A 258 1.27 2.17 -17.93
N GLY A 259 1.08 0.85 -17.95
CA GLY A 259 -0.21 0.22 -17.61
C GLY A 259 -0.58 0.44 -16.14
N GLY A 260 -1.87 0.43 -15.84
CA GLY A 260 -2.39 0.49 -14.47
C GLY A 260 -3.89 0.79 -14.42
N THR A 261 -4.63 0.05 -13.59
CA THR A 261 -6.08 0.31 -13.38
C THR A 261 -6.28 1.13 -12.12
N VAL A 262 -7.01 2.23 -12.19
CA VAL A 262 -7.37 3.02 -11.00
C VAL A 262 -8.34 2.21 -10.13
N VAL A 263 -8.02 2.04 -8.85
CA VAL A 263 -8.87 1.42 -7.83
C VAL A 263 -9.58 2.49 -7.00
N LEU A 264 -8.84 3.51 -6.58
CA LEU A 264 -9.35 4.59 -5.75
C LEU A 264 -8.58 5.87 -6.03
N GLU A 265 -9.29 6.95 -6.31
CA GLU A 265 -8.70 8.29 -6.51
C GLU A 265 -9.51 9.34 -5.75
N SER A 266 -9.08 10.61 -5.82
CA SER A 266 -9.78 11.71 -5.15
C SER A 266 -11.25 11.81 -5.58
N HIS A 267 -12.15 11.87 -4.60
CA HIS A 267 -13.60 11.98 -4.79
C HIS A 267 -14.26 12.57 -3.54
N ASP A 268 -15.38 13.27 -3.69
CA ASP A 268 -16.06 13.95 -2.57
C ASP A 268 -15.09 14.77 -1.69
N ASN A 269 -14.96 14.41 -0.41
CA ASN A 269 -14.04 15.01 0.55
C ASN A 269 -12.77 14.18 0.78
N ILE A 270 -12.58 13.11 -0.01
CA ILE A 270 -11.43 12.21 0.04
C ILE A 270 -10.41 12.70 -0.99
N TYR A 271 -9.27 13.17 -0.54
CA TYR A 271 -8.22 13.74 -1.39
C TYR A 271 -6.92 12.94 -1.23
N GLY A 272 -6.34 12.55 -2.36
CA GLY A 272 -5.06 11.84 -2.40
C GLY A 272 -5.03 10.51 -1.62
N PRO A 273 -5.98 9.58 -1.79
CA PRO A 273 -5.89 8.27 -1.13
C PRO A 273 -4.70 7.47 -1.66
N GLY A 274 -3.91 6.87 -0.76
CA GLY A 274 -2.77 6.01 -1.12
C GLY A 274 -1.94 5.55 0.07
N GLY A 275 -0.69 5.17 -0.17
CA GLY A 275 0.19 4.54 0.84
C GLY A 275 -0.47 3.28 1.39
N GLN A 276 -1.05 2.50 0.47
CA GLN A 276 -2.02 1.45 0.77
C GLN A 276 -1.36 0.11 1.06
N GLY A 277 -2.13 -0.77 1.69
CA GLY A 277 -1.91 -2.20 1.61
C GLY A 277 -3.21 -2.97 1.56
N VAL A 278 -3.09 -4.29 1.38
CA VAL A 278 -4.24 -5.19 1.26
C VAL A 278 -4.09 -6.30 2.29
N TYR A 279 -5.16 -6.54 3.04
CA TYR A 279 -5.19 -7.55 4.09
C TYR A 279 -6.37 -8.49 3.86
N ASP A 280 -6.13 -9.80 3.87
CA ASP A 280 -7.20 -10.78 3.88
C ASP A 280 -7.71 -10.93 5.33
N ASP A 281 -8.65 -10.07 5.68
CA ASP A 281 -9.17 -9.98 7.04
C ASP A 281 -10.11 -11.15 7.35
N PRO A 282 -9.94 -11.84 8.50
CA PRO A 282 -10.76 -13.01 8.84
C PRO A 282 -12.23 -12.70 9.10
N ALA A 283 -12.60 -11.45 9.39
CA ALA A 283 -13.97 -11.02 9.63
C ALA A 283 -14.60 -10.31 8.41
N HIS A 284 -13.78 -9.64 7.59
CA HIS A 284 -14.23 -8.77 6.50
C HIS A 284 -13.86 -9.26 5.10
N GLY A 285 -13.06 -10.33 4.99
CA GLY A 285 -12.43 -10.75 3.74
C GLY A 285 -11.35 -9.76 3.29
N PRO A 286 -11.02 -9.71 2.00
CA PRO A 286 -10.05 -8.75 1.49
C PRO A 286 -10.48 -7.31 1.75
N ILE A 287 -9.59 -6.54 2.37
CA ILE A 287 -9.76 -5.12 2.61
C ILE A 287 -8.59 -4.32 2.03
N LEU A 288 -8.88 -3.12 1.55
CA LEU A 288 -7.90 -2.10 1.20
C LEU A 288 -7.80 -1.15 2.40
N TYR A 289 -6.60 -0.90 2.89
CA TYR A 289 -6.34 0.14 3.89
C TYR A 289 -5.37 1.16 3.32
N TYR A 290 -5.49 2.42 3.73
CA TYR A 290 -4.75 3.54 3.15
C TYR A 290 -4.79 4.78 4.05
N HIS A 291 -4.02 5.80 3.71
CA HIS A 291 -4.21 7.14 4.24
C HIS A 291 -4.86 8.05 3.20
N TYR A 292 -5.56 9.08 3.66
CA TYR A 292 -6.14 10.11 2.78
C TYR A 292 -6.26 11.46 3.51
N VAL A 293 -6.41 12.54 2.75
CA VAL A 293 -6.81 13.85 3.28
C VAL A 293 -8.32 13.98 3.27
N ASP A 294 -8.91 14.23 4.44
CA ASP A 294 -10.30 14.72 4.53
C ASP A 294 -10.30 16.24 4.33
N THR A 295 -10.81 16.70 3.19
CA THR A 295 -10.82 18.13 2.85
C THR A 295 -11.69 18.98 3.78
N ASN A 296 -12.53 18.36 4.61
CA ASN A 296 -13.29 19.06 5.65
C ASN A 296 -12.47 19.33 6.93
N ILE A 297 -11.33 18.66 7.10
CA ILE A 297 -10.44 18.82 8.26
C ILE A 297 -9.29 19.77 7.90
N GLY A 298 -8.46 19.37 6.94
CA GLY A 298 -7.25 20.10 6.57
C GLY A 298 -6.34 19.27 5.67
N PHE A 299 -5.37 19.94 5.04
CA PHE A 299 -4.43 19.32 4.09
C PHE A 299 -3.05 19.08 4.70
N ALA A 300 -2.85 19.40 5.98
CA ALA A 300 -1.58 19.17 6.64
C ALA A 300 -1.34 17.67 6.82
N ASP A 301 -0.07 17.27 6.91
CA ASP A 301 0.29 15.86 7.02
C ASP A 301 -0.34 15.19 8.26
N GLY A 302 -0.36 15.91 9.39
CA GLY A 302 -1.02 15.45 10.61
C GLY A 302 -2.55 15.38 10.56
N ASP A 303 -3.18 15.98 9.55
CA ASP A 303 -4.64 15.92 9.34
C ASP A 303 -5.06 14.67 8.56
N LYS A 304 -4.10 13.94 7.95
CA LYS A 304 -4.37 12.71 7.20
C LYS A 304 -5.06 11.67 8.09
N GLN A 305 -6.08 11.04 7.52
CA GLN A 305 -6.92 10.06 8.17
C GLN A 305 -6.56 8.64 7.72
N PHE A 306 -6.75 7.68 8.62
CA PHE A 306 -6.84 6.26 8.28
C PHE A 306 -8.14 5.97 7.52
N GLY A 307 -8.02 5.38 6.34
CA GLY A 307 -9.13 4.89 5.53
C GLY A 307 -9.04 3.38 5.31
N TRP A 308 -10.20 2.73 5.20
CA TRP A 308 -10.27 1.34 4.80
C TRP A 308 -11.60 1.02 4.09
N ASN A 309 -11.57 0.06 3.17
CA ASN A 309 -12.73 -0.41 2.41
C ASN A 309 -12.65 -1.93 2.20
N ASN A 310 -13.79 -2.58 2.05
CA ASN A 310 -13.83 -3.95 1.51
C ASN A 310 -13.45 -3.92 0.03
N ILE A 311 -12.78 -4.98 -0.46
CA ILE A 311 -12.49 -5.14 -1.88
C ILE A 311 -13.39 -6.23 -2.46
N ASP A 312 -14.13 -5.89 -3.51
CA ASP A 312 -14.88 -6.86 -4.31
C ASP A 312 -14.09 -7.23 -5.58
N PHE A 313 -13.79 -8.51 -5.74
CA PHE A 313 -13.13 -9.08 -6.93
C PHE A 313 -14.11 -9.73 -7.93
N SER A 314 -15.42 -9.71 -7.66
CA SER A 314 -16.45 -10.43 -8.45
C SER A 314 -16.54 -9.97 -9.91
N SER A 315 -16.12 -8.74 -10.20
CA SER A 315 -16.03 -8.21 -11.58
C SER A 315 -14.84 -8.75 -12.38
N GLY A 316 -13.91 -9.45 -11.71
CA GLY A 316 -12.62 -9.87 -12.24
C GLY A 316 -11.48 -8.89 -11.93
N TRP A 317 -11.78 -7.69 -11.44
CA TRP A 317 -10.82 -6.68 -10.96
C TRP A 317 -11.26 -6.17 -9.58
N PRO A 318 -10.33 -5.72 -8.72
CA PRO A 318 -10.69 -5.16 -7.42
C PRO A 318 -11.46 -3.86 -7.58
N VAL A 319 -12.58 -3.77 -6.87
CA VAL A 319 -13.43 -2.57 -6.77
C VAL A 319 -13.67 -2.29 -5.29
N VAL A 320 -13.68 -1.01 -4.91
CA VAL A 320 -13.99 -0.53 -3.56
C VAL A 320 -15.26 0.31 -3.52
#